data_AF-A0A9J6AC79-F1
#
_entry.id   AF-A0A9J6AC79-F1
#
_cell.length_a   1.000
_cell.length_b   1.000
_cell.length_c   1.000
_cell.angle_alpha   90.00
_cell.angle_beta   90.00
_cell.angle_gamma   90.00
#
_symmetry.space_group_name_H-M   'P 1'
#
loop_
_entity.id
_entity.type
_entity.pdbx_description
1 polymer ?
#
loop_
_entity_poly.entity_id
_entity_poly.type
_entity_poly.pdbx_seq_one_letter_code
_entity_poly.pdbx_strand_id
1 'polypeptide(L)' 'MAKYVSKSPRATYLNYRDLDLGVNNIIGNTSYEQPKIWGEKYFKNNFDRLVQVKTKFDPTNFFRNEQSIPSLLSLGHNIW' A
#
# COMPACT_ATOMS: atom_id res chain seq x y z
N MET A 1 -18.67 -8.33 -12.91
CA MET A 1 -17.70 -9.46 -12.88
C MET A 1 -17.51 -10.01 -14.29
N ALA A 2 -16.29 -10.38 -14.69
CA ALA A 2 -15.98 -10.93 -16.03
C ALA A 2 -15.32 -12.32 -15.95
N LYS A 3 -15.45 -13.13 -17.01
CA LYS A 3 -15.21 -14.59 -17.01
C LYS A 3 -13.76 -15.03 -16.75
N TYR A 4 -12.78 -14.15 -16.95
CA TYR A 4 -11.34 -14.50 -16.88
C TYR A 4 -10.54 -13.58 -15.94
N VAL A 5 -11.22 -12.89 -15.03
CA VAL A 5 -10.59 -11.97 -14.09
C VAL A 5 -10.26 -12.70 -12.78
N SER A 6 -9.06 -12.47 -12.26
CA SER A 6 -8.64 -12.95 -10.94
C SER A 6 -9.57 -12.44 -9.83
N LYS A 7 -9.71 -13.23 -8.77
CA LYS A 7 -10.60 -12.94 -7.64
C LYS A 7 -9.84 -13.18 -6.34
N SER A 8 -10.12 -12.34 -5.34
CA SER A 8 -9.61 -12.46 -3.95
C SER A 8 -8.08 -12.58 -3.81
N PRO A 9 -7.28 -11.56 -4.16
CA PRO A 9 -7.68 -10.25 -4.67
C PRO A 9 -7.84 -10.23 -6.20
N ARG A 10 -8.61 -9.26 -6.71
CA ARG A 10 -8.55 -8.90 -8.15
C ARG A 10 -7.16 -8.34 -8.40
N ALA A 11 -6.33 -9.13 -9.07
CA ALA A 11 -4.93 -8.80 -9.32
C ALA A 11 -4.84 -7.59 -10.26
N THR A 12 -3.87 -6.74 -9.96
CA THR A 12 -3.60 -5.50 -10.68
C THR A 12 -2.10 -5.37 -10.91
N TYR A 13 -1.71 -4.56 -11.89
CA TYR A 13 -0.31 -4.37 -12.23
C TYR A 13 0.09 -2.92 -11.97
N LEU A 14 1.12 -2.72 -11.15
CA LEU A 14 1.51 -1.40 -10.66
C LEU A 14 1.78 -0.39 -11.78
N ASN A 15 2.34 -0.82 -12.92
CA ASN A 15 2.66 0.10 -14.02
C ASN A 15 1.40 0.62 -14.75
N TYR A 16 0.24 -0.01 -14.54
CA TYR A 16 -1.07 0.54 -14.88
C TYR A 16 -1.77 1.00 -13.60
N ARG A 17 -1.30 2.13 -13.06
CA ARG A 17 -1.83 2.67 -11.80
C ARG A 17 -3.32 2.99 -11.92
N ASP A 18 -4.08 2.46 -10.96
CA ASP A 18 -5.53 2.61 -10.85
C ASP A 18 -5.86 3.21 -9.47
N LEU A 19 -6.21 4.50 -9.44
CA LEU A 19 -6.55 5.24 -8.22
C LEU A 19 -7.92 4.84 -7.65
N ASP A 20 -8.79 4.23 -8.47
CA ASP A 20 -10.11 3.76 -8.03
C ASP A 20 -10.01 2.54 -7.10
N LEU A 21 -8.83 1.91 -7.03
CA LEU A 21 -8.55 0.83 -6.07
C LEU A 21 -8.45 1.32 -4.62
N GLY A 22 -8.25 2.63 -4.42
CA GLY A 22 -8.08 3.29 -3.13
C GLY A 22 -6.84 4.17 -3.09
N VAL A 23 -6.85 5.22 -2.27
CA VAL A 23 -5.73 6.14 -2.09
C VAL A 23 -5.39 6.33 -0.62
N ASN A 24 -4.17 6.74 -0.35
CA ASN A 24 -3.68 7.15 0.97
C ASN A 24 -4.28 8.52 1.35
N ASN A 25 -4.38 8.77 2.66
CA ASN A 25 -4.69 10.11 3.14
C ASN A 25 -3.43 10.98 2.98
N ILE A 26 -3.49 11.94 2.05
CA ILE A 26 -2.38 12.86 1.78
C ILE A 26 -2.20 13.86 2.95
N ILE A 27 -3.29 14.15 3.66
CA ILE A 27 -3.33 15.06 4.81
C ILE A 27 -3.80 14.25 6.02
N GLY A 28 -3.01 14.27 7.10
CA GLY A 28 -3.31 13.56 8.36
C GLY A 28 -2.73 12.14 8.43
N ASN A 29 -3.11 11.39 9.47
CA ASN A 29 -2.63 10.03 9.67
C ASN A 29 -3.31 9.08 8.68
N THR A 30 -2.51 8.30 7.96
CA THR A 30 -2.98 7.11 7.24
C THR A 30 -2.93 5.93 8.23
N SER A 31 -3.92 5.03 8.22
CA SER A 31 -3.85 3.75 8.95
C SER A 31 -3.20 2.71 8.05
N TYR A 32 -2.49 1.72 8.59
CA TYR A 32 -1.92 0.60 7.83
C TYR A 32 -2.96 -0.16 7.00
N GLU A 33 -4.18 -0.26 7.50
CA GLU A 33 -5.26 -1.03 6.88
C GLU A 33 -5.75 -0.41 5.55
N GLN A 34 -5.66 0.90 5.40
CA GLN A 34 -6.11 1.60 4.19
C GLN A 34 -5.23 1.27 2.96
N PRO A 35 -3.89 1.44 3.00
CA PRO A 35 -3.01 1.03 1.92
C PRO A 35 -2.95 -0.47 1.71
N LYS A 36 -3.24 -1.30 2.71
CA LYS A 36 -3.30 -2.76 2.56
C LYS A 36 -4.36 -3.18 1.53
N ILE A 37 -5.51 -2.51 1.48
CA ILE A 37 -6.63 -2.82 0.56
C ILE A 37 -6.20 -2.77 -0.92
N TRP A 38 -5.46 -1.74 -1.32
CA TRP A 38 -4.95 -1.62 -2.69
C TRP A 38 -3.58 -2.32 -2.84
N GLY A 39 -2.76 -2.32 -1.79
CA GLY A 39 -1.42 -2.90 -1.77
C GLY A 39 -1.40 -4.39 -2.04
N GLU A 40 -2.31 -5.16 -1.42
CA GLU A 40 -2.44 -6.60 -1.68
C GLU A 40 -2.90 -6.91 -3.11
N LYS A 41 -3.61 -6.00 -3.78
CA LYS A 41 -4.02 -6.19 -5.19
C LYS A 41 -2.83 -6.07 -6.15
N TYR A 42 -1.85 -5.22 -5.84
CA TYR A 42 -0.63 -5.08 -6.65
C TYR A 42 0.45 -6.09 -6.26
N PHE A 43 0.64 -6.32 -4.96
CA PHE A 43 1.83 -7.00 -4.44
C PHE A 43 1.51 -8.36 -3.80
N LYS A 44 0.23 -8.68 -3.57
CA LYS A 44 -0.20 -9.89 -2.86
C LYS A 44 0.55 -10.00 -1.51
N ASN A 45 1.03 -11.20 -1.20
CA ASN A 45 1.80 -11.52 0.01
C ASN A 45 3.15 -10.78 0.11
N ASN A 46 3.59 -10.04 -0.93
CA ASN A 46 4.81 -9.25 -0.85
C ASN A 46 4.60 -7.88 -0.17
N PHE A 47 3.35 -7.45 0.03
CA PHE A 47 3.05 -6.13 0.57
C PHE A 47 3.71 -5.88 1.93
N ASP A 48 3.58 -6.82 2.87
CA ASP A 48 4.15 -6.69 4.21
C ASP A 48 5.67 -6.52 4.18
N ARG A 49 6.37 -7.29 3.34
CA ARG A 49 7.82 -7.18 3.17
C ARG A 49 8.21 -5.82 2.59
N LEU A 50 7.43 -5.29 1.65
CA LEU A 50 7.69 -3.98 1.08
C LEU A 50 7.49 -2.86 2.10
N VAL A 51 6.51 -2.99 2.99
CA VAL A 51 6.29 -2.05 4.10
C VAL A 51 7.48 -2.07 5.07
N GLN A 52 8.02 -3.25 5.39
CA GLN A 52 9.23 -3.35 6.21
C GLN A 52 10.44 -2.66 5.55
N VAL A 53 10.65 -2.89 4.25
CA VAL A 53 11.72 -2.24 3.49
C VAL A 53 11.52 -0.73 3.47
N LYS A 54 10.31 -0.26 3.16
CA LYS A 54 9.96 1.16 3.17
C LYS A 54 10.23 1.81 4.53
N THR A 55 9.83 1.15 5.60
CA THR A 55 10.03 1.62 6.98
C THR A 55 11.51 1.73 7.33
N LYS A 56 12.35 0.80 6.86
CA LYS A 56 13.79 0.80 7.12
C LYS A 56 14.54 1.89 6.34
N PHE A 57 14.16 2.11 5.08
CA PHE A 57 14.94 2.98 4.16
C PHE A 57 14.33 4.36 3.93
N ASP A 58 13.05 4.56 4.26
CA ASP A 58 12.38 5.86 4.24
C ASP A 58 11.43 5.99 5.46
N PRO A 59 12.00 6.05 6.68
CA PRO A 59 11.24 6.04 7.93
C PRO A 59 10.28 7.24 8.05
N THR A 60 10.70 8.42 7.57
CA THR A 60 9.90 9.65 7.57
C THR A 60 8.87 9.70 6.44
N ASN A 61 8.84 8.69 5.57
CA ASN A 61 7.95 8.58 4.42
C ASN A 61 8.03 9.79 3.47
N PHE A 62 9.25 10.26 3.21
CA PHE A 62 9.51 11.40 2.32
C PHE A 62 9.09 11.09 0.88
N PHE A 63 9.41 9.91 0.37
CA PHE A 63 9.03 9.47 -0.96
C PHE A 63 7.61 8.89 -0.96
N ARG A 64 6.62 9.78 -1.04
CA ARG A 64 5.20 9.42 -0.97
C ARG A 64 4.37 9.97 -2.12
N ASN A 65 3.28 9.28 -2.43
CA ASN A 65 2.24 9.70 -3.36
C ASN A 65 0.89 9.07 -2.93
N GLU A 66 -0.14 9.21 -3.76
CA GLU A 66 -1.50 8.75 -3.50
C GLU A 66 -1.60 7.24 -3.23
N GLN A 67 -0.67 6.42 -3.72
CA GLN A 67 -0.61 4.97 -3.52
C GLN A 67 0.83 4.51 -3.20
N SER A 68 1.58 5.29 -2.43
CA SER A 68 2.91 4.88 -2.00
C SER A 68 2.82 3.88 -0.86
N ILE A 69 3.75 2.93 -0.84
CA ILE A 69 3.89 2.01 0.29
C ILE A 69 4.14 2.84 1.57
N PRO A 70 3.41 2.59 2.66
CA PRO A 70 3.57 3.36 3.88
C PRO A 70 4.82 2.95 4.68
N SER A 71 5.31 3.86 5.51
CA SER A 71 6.29 3.57 6.58
C SER A 71 5.54 3.38 7.90
N LEU A 72 5.78 2.31 8.65
CA LEU A 72 5.10 2.04 9.93
C LEU A 72 5.33 3.17 10.95
N LEU A 73 6.52 3.77 10.94
CA LEU A 73 6.87 4.88 11.84
C LEU A 73 6.04 6.13 11.54
N SER A 74 5.70 6.37 10.27
CA SER A 74 4.85 7.51 9.90
C SER A 74 3.37 7.27 10.20
N LEU A 75 2.96 6.04 10.51
CA LEU A 75 1.59 5.68 10.86
C LEU A 75 1.36 5.68 12.39
N GLY A 76 2.38 6.01 13.19
CA GLY A 76 2.29 5.96 14.65
C GLY A 76 2.26 4.52 15.22
N HIS A 77 2.59 3.52 14.40
CA HIS A 77 2.76 2.14 14.86
C HIS A 77 4.17 1.95 15.41
N ASN A 78 4.27 1.62 16.70
CA ASN A 78 5.52 1.18 17.31
C ASN A 78 5.89 -0.20 16.76
N ILE A 79 7.14 -0.36 16.34
CA ILE A 79 7.70 -1.59 15.76
C ILE A 79 8.56 -2.37 16.76
N TRP A 80 8.31 -2.16 18.06
CA TRP A 80 8.99 -2.79 19.19
C TRP A 80 7.95 -3.34 20.15
#